data_AF-A0A9W9RJI7-F1
#
_entry.id   AF-A0A9W9RJI7-F1
#
_cell.length_a   1.000
_cell.length_b   1.000
_cell.length_c   1.000
_cell.angle_alpha   90.00
_cell.angle_beta   90.00
_cell.angle_gamma   90.00
#
_symmetry.space_group_name_H-M   'P 1'
#
loop_
_entity.id
_entity.type
_entity.pdbx_description
1 polymer ?
#
loop_
_entity_poly.entity_id
_entity_poly.type
_entity_poly.pdbx_seq_one_letter_code
_entity_poly.pdbx_strand_id
1 'polypeptide(L)'
;MSRHSAFPASLYRFQIHRDSRLYDRASKRDDWQYEDGIEVNADGLVHPNITADCMPMPLHVLYLLTYLVSNGALFMPNTHYMQEVTRISNDHYLEDVESGDPAAEAHYLCMPQGTAIPKSLILFRERTSRFSLQPAHPISLDDLNKILTHFYLEFGRTFNPDAWLEMNYHEAFVDDQEEWMRH
;
A
#
# COMPACT_ATOMS: atom_id res chain seq x y z
N MET A 1 -15.57 8.05 2.24
CA MET A 1 -14.98 6.76 2.63
C MET A 1 -15.95 5.64 2.31
N SER A 2 -15.48 4.53 1.73
CA SER A 2 -16.30 3.39 1.30
C SER A 2 -15.63 2.06 1.67
N ARG A 3 -16.46 1.02 1.87
CA ARG A 3 -16.02 -0.36 2.16
C ARG A 3 -16.29 -1.21 0.93
N HIS A 4 -15.34 -2.07 0.58
CA HIS A 4 -15.45 -2.91 -0.61
C HIS A 4 -15.32 -4.39 -0.25
N SER A 5 -16.15 -5.23 -0.87
CA SER A 5 -16.09 -6.71 -0.77
C SER A 5 -15.30 -7.35 -1.92
N ALA A 6 -14.96 -6.56 -2.94
CA ALA A 6 -14.05 -6.91 -4.02
C ALA A 6 -13.27 -5.66 -4.44
N PHE A 7 -12.12 -5.84 -5.09
CA PHE A 7 -11.30 -4.73 -5.59
C PHE A 7 -12.10 -3.93 -6.64
N PRO A 8 -12.39 -2.63 -6.40
CA PRO A 8 -13.26 -1.83 -7.28
C PRO A 8 -12.58 -1.43 -8.60
N ALA A 9 -11.25 -1.45 -8.62
CA ALA A 9 -10.38 -1.21 -9.77
C ALA A 9 -9.18 -2.14 -9.67
N SER A 10 -8.36 -2.21 -10.72
CA SER A 10 -7.03 -2.79 -10.58
C SER A 10 -6.18 -1.89 -9.70
N LEU A 11 -5.76 -2.38 -8.54
CA LEU A 11 -4.98 -1.61 -7.57
C LEU A 11 -3.58 -2.17 -7.43
N TYR A 12 -2.64 -1.27 -7.19
CA TYR A 12 -1.21 -1.53 -7.24
C TYR A 12 -0.55 -1.09 -5.94
N ARG A 13 0.52 -1.77 -5.57
CA ARG A 13 1.44 -1.36 -4.50
C ARG A 13 2.86 -1.73 -4.85
N PHE A 14 3.81 -0.87 -4.49
CA PHE A 14 5.23 -1.19 -4.55
C PHE A 14 5.61 -2.09 -3.38
N GLN A 15 6.42 -3.12 -3.63
CA GLN A 15 6.96 -3.98 -2.58
C GLN A 15 8.37 -4.44 -2.93
N ILE A 16 9.22 -4.54 -1.91
CA ILE A 16 10.55 -5.17 -2.04
C ILE A 16 10.43 -6.69 -1.88
N HIS A 17 9.51 -7.16 -1.04
CA HIS A 17 9.33 -8.57 -0.73
C HIS A 17 7.99 -9.09 -1.27
N ARG A 18 7.97 -10.35 -1.73
CA ARG A 18 6.74 -11.00 -2.24
C ARG A 18 5.74 -11.28 -1.14
N ASP A 19 6.23 -11.50 0.07
CA ASP A 19 5.44 -11.61 1.30
C ASP A 19 5.10 -10.25 1.88
N SER A 20 3.96 -10.18 2.58
CA SER A 20 3.59 -9.00 3.35
C SER A 20 4.49 -8.87 4.57
N ARG A 21 5.06 -7.68 4.77
CA ARG A 21 5.93 -7.35 5.91
C ARG A 21 5.49 -6.07 6.61
N LEU A 22 4.18 -5.93 6.83
CA LEU A 22 3.66 -4.87 7.69
C LEU A 22 4.31 -4.98 9.06
N TYR A 23 4.64 -3.83 9.65
CA TYR A 23 5.34 -3.78 10.93
C TYR A 23 4.63 -2.87 11.92
N ASP A 24 4.87 -3.10 13.20
CA ASP A 24 4.38 -2.21 14.25
C ASP A 24 5.12 -0.87 14.15
N ARG A 25 4.39 0.20 13.86
CA ARG A 25 4.93 1.55 13.73
C ARG A 25 5.67 2.02 14.99
N ALA A 26 5.28 1.54 16.17
CA ALA A 26 5.98 1.88 17.42
C ALA A 26 7.38 1.25 17.51
N SER A 27 7.63 0.18 16.76
CA SER A 27 8.85 -0.64 16.85
C SER A 27 9.99 -0.19 15.92
N LYS A 28 9.70 0.54 14.83
CA LYS A 28 10.69 1.02 13.85
C LYS A 28 10.63 2.54 13.70
N ARG A 29 11.76 3.22 13.89
CA ARG A 29 11.87 4.68 13.79
C ARG A 29 12.54 5.19 12.51
N ASP A 30 13.14 4.31 11.70
CA ASP A 30 14.14 4.75 10.70
C ASP A 30 14.14 3.85 9.46
N ASP A 31 12.98 3.70 8.80
CA ASP A 31 12.86 2.88 7.59
C ASP A 31 12.07 3.66 6.52
N TRP A 32 12.54 3.61 5.28
CA TRP A 32 11.91 4.29 4.13
C TRP A 32 10.54 3.69 3.77
N GLN A 33 10.21 2.52 4.33
CA GLN A 33 8.93 1.81 4.16
C GLN A 33 7.83 2.33 5.12
N TYR A 34 7.79 3.63 5.39
CA TYR A 34 6.86 4.23 6.36
C TYR A 34 5.38 3.93 6.06
N GLU A 35 5.05 3.62 4.80
CA GLU A 35 3.69 3.26 4.36
C GLU A 35 3.21 1.89 4.88
N ASP A 36 4.11 0.97 5.24
CA ASP A 36 3.79 -0.37 5.75
C ASP A 36 3.71 -0.43 7.30
N GLY A 37 3.96 0.70 7.98
CA GLY A 37 3.89 0.81 9.42
C GLY A 37 2.45 0.93 9.92
N ILE A 38 1.94 -0.07 10.64
CA ILE A 38 0.58 -0.09 11.17
C ILE A 38 0.52 0.02 12.70
N GLU A 39 -0.65 0.35 13.23
CA GLU A 39 -0.88 0.47 14.66
C GLU A 39 -1.23 -0.88 15.28
N VAL A 40 -0.36 -1.35 16.18
CA VAL A 40 -0.65 -2.48 17.06
C VAL A 40 -1.14 -1.91 18.39
N ASN A 41 -2.36 -2.28 18.79
CA ASN A 41 -2.97 -1.80 20.03
C ASN A 41 -2.30 -2.40 21.26
N ALA A 42 -2.61 -1.85 22.44
CA ALA A 42 -2.07 -2.32 23.72
C ALA A 42 -2.43 -3.79 24.05
N ASP A 43 -3.45 -4.35 23.40
CA ASP A 43 -3.82 -5.76 23.48
C ASP A 43 -2.97 -6.68 22.58
N GLY A 44 -2.01 -6.11 21.82
CA GLY A 44 -1.15 -6.81 20.88
C GLY A 44 -1.83 -7.13 19.55
N LEU A 45 -3.01 -6.57 19.27
CA LEU A 45 -3.79 -6.83 18.07
C LEU A 45 -3.82 -5.62 17.14
N VAL A 46 -3.93 -5.90 15.84
CA VAL A 46 -4.24 -4.93 14.80
C VAL A 46 -5.75 -4.89 14.66
N HIS A 47 -6.33 -3.72 14.89
CA HIS A 47 -7.76 -3.48 14.72
C HIS A 47 -8.02 -2.77 13.39
N PRO A 48 -9.13 -3.05 12.69
CA PRO A 48 -9.55 -2.20 11.57
C PRO A 48 -9.71 -0.76 12.06
N ASN A 49 -9.00 0.16 11.43
CA ASN A 49 -9.09 1.57 11.75
C ASN A 49 -9.35 2.38 10.48
N ILE A 50 -10.47 3.11 10.49
CA ILE A 50 -10.82 4.06 9.46
C ILE A 50 -10.37 5.43 9.96
N THR A 51 -9.07 5.71 9.91
CA THR A 51 -8.54 6.98 10.38
C THR A 51 -8.93 8.07 9.37
N ALA A 52 -9.97 8.84 9.68
CA ALA A 52 -10.33 10.04 8.91
C ALA A 52 -9.34 11.19 9.17
N ASP A 53 -8.67 11.15 10.32
CA ASP A 53 -7.70 12.15 10.74
C ASP A 53 -6.29 11.70 10.37
N CYS A 54 -5.94 12.05 9.14
CA CYS A 54 -4.60 12.43 8.76
C CYS A 54 -4.01 13.32 9.89
N MET A 55 -3.05 12.83 10.68
CA MET A 55 -2.41 13.68 11.70
C MET A 55 -1.88 14.95 11.04
N PRO A 56 -2.28 16.16 11.47
CA PRO A 56 -1.68 17.38 10.98
C PRO A 56 -0.26 17.47 11.55
N MET A 57 0.74 17.11 10.73
CA MET A 57 2.13 17.39 11.07
C MET A 57 2.40 18.89 10.94
N PRO A 58 3.15 19.52 11.87
CA PRO A 58 3.45 20.94 11.80
C PRO A 58 4.20 21.31 10.51
N LEU A 59 3.86 22.50 10.00
CA LEU A 59 4.03 23.02 8.63
C LEU A 59 5.47 23.19 8.10
N HIS A 60 6.49 22.54 8.66
CA HIS A 60 7.89 22.68 8.21
C HIS A 60 8.51 21.45 7.53
N VAL A 61 7.70 20.47 7.12
CA VAL A 61 8.11 19.39 6.20
C VAL A 61 7.10 19.31 5.04
N LEU A 62 6.76 20.46 4.48
CA LEU A 62 5.64 20.62 3.54
C LEU A 62 5.92 20.13 2.11
N TYR A 63 7.06 19.49 1.81
CA TYR A 63 7.41 19.19 0.42
C TYR A 63 7.92 17.78 0.09
N LEU A 64 8.03 16.83 1.03
CA LEU A 64 8.56 15.52 0.69
C LEU A 64 7.82 14.27 1.16
N LEU A 65 6.90 14.32 2.13
CA LEU A 65 6.21 13.10 2.58
C LEU A 65 4.82 13.46 3.08
N THR A 66 3.80 13.40 2.22
CA THR A 66 2.40 13.65 2.65
C THR A 66 1.86 12.40 3.33
N TYR A 67 2.30 12.26 4.58
CA TYR A 67 2.08 11.26 5.60
C TYR A 67 0.59 10.97 5.91
N LEU A 68 -0.07 10.15 5.09
CA LEU A 68 -1.29 9.43 5.47
C LEU A 68 -0.96 7.97 5.70
N VAL A 69 -0.50 7.61 6.89
CA VAL A 69 -0.20 6.20 7.15
C VAL A 69 -1.52 5.44 7.27
N SER A 70 -1.74 4.55 6.32
CA SER A 70 -2.86 3.64 6.33
C SER A 70 -2.69 2.63 7.46
N ASN A 71 -3.79 2.18 8.07
CA ASN A 71 -3.72 1.12 9.09
C ASN A 71 -3.78 -0.29 8.48
N GLY A 72 -3.11 -0.47 7.34
CA GLY A 72 -3.06 -1.70 6.58
C GLY A 72 -2.25 -1.52 5.31
N ALA A 73 -2.24 -2.54 4.46
CA ALA A 73 -1.52 -2.50 3.20
C ALA A 73 -2.13 -1.46 2.25
N LEU A 74 -1.34 -0.45 1.89
CA LEU A 74 -1.74 0.60 0.96
C LEU A 74 -1.80 0.06 -0.48
N PHE A 75 -2.86 0.39 -1.18
CA PHE A 75 -3.09 0.10 -2.58
C PHE A 75 -3.65 1.33 -3.27
N MET A 76 -3.23 1.57 -4.51
CA MET A 76 -3.69 2.71 -5.32
C MET A 76 -3.92 2.26 -6.78
N PRO A 77 -4.92 2.79 -7.49
CA PRO A 77 -5.09 2.58 -8.92
C PRO A 77 -3.98 3.30 -9.70
N ASN A 78 -3.88 3.05 -11.01
CA ASN A 78 -2.93 3.75 -11.88
C ASN A 78 -3.30 5.24 -12.04
N THR A 79 -2.86 6.09 -11.11
CA THR A 79 -3.05 7.53 -11.15
C THR A 79 -1.71 8.26 -11.13
N HIS A 80 -1.70 9.54 -11.50
CA HIS A 80 -0.48 10.35 -11.47
C HIS A 80 0.20 10.33 -10.10
N TYR A 81 -0.57 10.49 -9.01
CA TYR A 81 -0.03 10.41 -7.65
C TYR A 81 0.58 9.04 -7.34
N MET A 82 -0.11 7.95 -7.72
CA MET A 82 0.39 6.59 -7.50
C MET A 82 1.72 6.33 -8.22
N GLN A 83 1.84 6.80 -9.47
CA GLN A 83 3.07 6.70 -10.24
C GLN A 83 4.20 7.52 -9.62
N GLU A 84 3.92 8.73 -9.13
CA GLU A 84 4.91 9.57 -8.47
C GLU A 84 5.41 8.93 -7.17
N VAL A 85 4.50 8.46 -6.31
CA VAL A 85 4.83 7.75 -5.06
C VAL A 85 5.73 6.57 -5.37
N THR A 86 5.41 5.79 -6.41
CA THR A 86 6.21 4.61 -6.67
C THR A 86 7.55 4.91 -7.34
N ARG A 87 7.62 5.92 -8.21
CA ARG A 87 8.91 6.37 -8.74
C ARG A 87 9.86 6.71 -7.61
N ILE A 88 9.38 7.45 -6.60
CA ILE A 88 10.16 7.78 -5.40
C ILE A 88 10.58 6.51 -4.65
N SER A 89 9.67 5.56 -4.39
CA SER A 89 10.00 4.31 -3.71
C SER A 89 11.01 3.44 -4.48
N ASN A 90 10.94 3.44 -5.82
CA ASN A 90 11.86 2.70 -6.67
C ASN A 90 13.23 3.37 -6.73
N ASP A 91 13.29 4.70 -6.83
CA ASP A 91 14.54 5.48 -6.79
C ASP A 91 15.30 5.17 -5.49
N HIS A 92 14.61 5.16 -4.34
CA HIS A 92 15.21 4.77 -3.06
C HIS A 92 15.69 3.31 -3.02
N TYR A 93 14.91 2.38 -3.57
CA TYR A 93 15.35 0.99 -3.68
C TYR A 93 16.62 0.86 -4.52
N LEU A 94 16.75 1.64 -5.61
CA LEU A 94 17.96 1.63 -6.44
C LEU A 94 19.17 2.22 -5.69
N GLU A 95 18.99 3.25 -4.87
CA GLU A 95 20.05 3.78 -3.98
C GLU A 95 20.56 2.70 -2.99
N ASP A 96 19.65 1.89 -2.43
CA ASP A 96 20.01 0.76 -1.55
C ASP A 96 20.75 -0.34 -2.32
N VAL A 97 20.30 -0.65 -3.54
CA VAL A 97 20.98 -1.60 -4.44
C VAL A 97 22.41 -1.15 -4.75
N GLU A 98 22.60 0.11 -5.10
CA GLU A 98 23.91 0.71 -5.40
C GLU A 98 24.85 0.70 -4.19
N SER A 99 24.29 0.86 -2.99
CA SER A 99 25.01 0.80 -1.72
C SER A 99 25.43 -0.64 -1.34
N GLY A 100 24.93 -1.65 -2.05
CA GLY A 100 25.23 -3.06 -1.81
C GLY A 100 24.32 -3.72 -0.77
N ASP A 101 23.23 -3.06 -0.39
CA ASP A 101 22.29 -3.48 0.64
C ASP A 101 20.92 -4.01 0.13
N PRO A 102 20.73 -4.52 -1.11
CA PRO A 102 19.40 -4.91 -1.52
C PRO A 102 18.90 -6.14 -0.75
N ALA A 103 17.83 -5.94 0.03
CA ALA A 103 17.22 -7.00 0.83
C ALA A 103 16.45 -8.04 -0.02
N ALA A 104 15.92 -7.65 -1.20
CA ALA A 104 15.27 -8.50 -2.19
C ALA A 104 14.99 -7.71 -3.49
N GLU A 105 14.40 -8.34 -4.50
CA GLU A 105 14.02 -7.71 -5.78
C GLU A 105 12.66 -6.99 -5.70
N ALA A 106 12.68 -5.67 -5.91
CA ALA A 106 11.47 -4.87 -5.93
C ALA A 106 10.54 -5.19 -7.11
N HIS A 107 9.24 -5.06 -6.86
CA HIS A 107 8.18 -5.30 -7.84
C HIS A 107 6.91 -4.52 -7.50
N TYR A 108 6.07 -4.31 -8.51
CA TYR A 108 4.68 -3.95 -8.30
C TYR A 108 3.84 -5.19 -8.08
N LEU A 109 3.09 -5.19 -6.99
CA LEU A 109 1.95 -6.09 -6.83
C LEU A 109 0.70 -5.40 -7.38
N CYS A 110 0.05 -6.03 -8.35
CA CYS A 110 -1.29 -5.66 -8.81
C CYS A 110 -2.31 -6.67 -8.29
N MET A 111 -3.37 -6.15 -7.68
CA MET A 111 -4.59 -6.88 -7.39
C MET A 111 -5.64 -6.52 -8.46
N PRO A 112 -6.02 -7.46 -9.34
CA PRO A 112 -6.93 -7.16 -10.44
C PRO A 112 -8.31 -6.69 -9.97
N GLN A 113 -8.96 -5.82 -10.76
CA GLN A 113 -10.35 -5.45 -10.55
C GLN A 113 -11.24 -6.70 -10.41
N GLY A 114 -12.20 -6.65 -9.49
CA GLY A 114 -13.15 -7.74 -9.23
C GLY A 114 -12.59 -8.87 -8.37
N THR A 115 -11.31 -8.82 -7.96
CA THR A 115 -10.75 -9.80 -7.01
C THR A 115 -11.54 -9.76 -5.71
N ALA A 116 -12.12 -10.90 -5.34
CA ALA A 116 -12.92 -11.01 -4.12
C ALA A 116 -12.03 -10.87 -2.88
N ILE A 117 -12.48 -10.06 -1.92
CA ILE A 117 -11.74 -9.86 -0.68
C ILE A 117 -12.15 -10.96 0.32
N PRO A 118 -11.20 -11.70 0.91
CA PRO A 118 -11.48 -12.69 1.94
C PRO A 118 -12.23 -12.09 3.13
N LYS A 119 -13.11 -12.85 3.78
CA LYS A 119 -13.90 -12.36 4.94
C LYS A 119 -13.05 -11.90 6.13
N SER A 120 -11.80 -12.36 6.22
CA SER A 120 -10.82 -11.95 7.22
C SER A 120 -10.22 -10.57 6.96
N LEU A 121 -10.42 -10.02 5.76
CA LEU A 121 -9.90 -8.73 5.32
C LEU A 121 -11.02 -7.77 4.94
N ILE A 122 -10.67 -6.49 4.91
CA ILE A 122 -11.54 -5.43 4.44
C ILE A 122 -10.72 -4.39 3.69
N LEU A 123 -11.23 -3.95 2.54
CA LEU A 123 -10.64 -2.84 1.80
C LEU A 123 -11.42 -1.55 2.10
N PHE A 124 -10.75 -0.59 2.71
CA PHE A 124 -11.26 0.76 2.91
C PHE A 124 -10.73 1.69 1.84
N ARG A 125 -11.61 2.51 1.26
CA ARG A 125 -11.19 3.71 0.53
C ARG A 125 -11.03 4.84 1.54
N GLU A 126 -9.79 5.19 1.84
CA GLU A 126 -9.44 6.18 2.86
C GLU A 126 -9.68 7.60 2.33
N ARG A 127 -9.03 7.95 1.21
CA ARG A 127 -9.10 9.27 0.58
C ARG A 127 -8.75 9.18 -0.89
N THR A 128 -9.43 9.96 -1.74
CA THR A 128 -9.16 10.04 -3.19
C THR A 128 -8.99 8.66 -3.84
N SER A 129 -7.79 8.31 -4.28
CA SER A 129 -7.42 7.04 -4.91
C SER A 129 -6.68 6.07 -3.96
N ARG A 130 -6.59 6.38 -2.67
CA ARG A 130 -5.93 5.53 -1.65
C ARG A 130 -6.88 4.52 -1.04
N PHE A 131 -6.45 3.27 -1.04
CA PHE A 131 -7.13 2.16 -0.40
C PHE A 131 -6.21 1.47 0.61
N SER A 132 -6.77 1.03 1.72
CA SER A 132 -6.05 0.21 2.68
C SER A 132 -6.74 -1.13 2.88
N LEU A 133 -5.97 -2.19 2.69
CA LEU A 133 -6.39 -3.55 2.96
C LEU A 133 -6.01 -3.89 4.40
N GLN A 134 -7.03 -3.98 5.24
CA GLN A 134 -6.94 -4.09 6.69
C GLN A 134 -7.57 -5.41 7.17
N PRO A 135 -7.30 -5.84 8.41
CA PRO A 135 -8.05 -6.94 9.00
C PRO A 135 -9.53 -6.57 9.20
N ALA A 136 -10.45 -7.49 8.94
CA ALA A 136 -11.90 -7.26 9.13
C ALA A 136 -12.33 -7.29 10.60
N HIS A 137 -11.54 -7.94 11.44
CA HIS A 137 -11.72 -8.07 12.88
C HIS A 137 -10.33 -8.10 13.54
N PRO A 138 -10.21 -7.83 14.86
CA PRO A 138 -8.91 -7.77 15.52
C PRO A 138 -8.13 -9.09 15.36
N ILE A 139 -6.88 -9.00 14.91
CA ILE A 139 -5.97 -10.15 14.73
C ILE A 139 -4.53 -9.76 15.05
N SER A 140 -3.66 -10.73 15.26
CA SER A 140 -2.23 -10.46 15.44
C SER A 140 -1.60 -9.92 14.15
N LEU A 141 -0.54 -9.12 14.29
CA LEU A 141 0.23 -8.61 13.15
C LEU A 141 0.81 -9.75 12.28
N ASP A 142 1.28 -10.82 12.92
CA ASP A 142 1.83 -11.99 12.24
C ASP A 142 0.76 -12.72 11.41
N ASP A 143 -0.44 -12.92 11.96
CA ASP A 143 -1.55 -13.53 11.23
C ASP A 143 -2.02 -12.65 10.07
N LEU A 144 -2.06 -11.32 10.27
CA LEU A 144 -2.37 -10.38 9.18
C LEU A 144 -1.37 -10.53 8.02
N ASN A 145 -0.07 -10.53 8.31
CA ASN A 145 0.96 -10.71 7.28
C ASN A 145 0.85 -12.07 6.57
N LYS A 146 0.54 -13.15 7.28
CA LYS A 146 0.30 -14.47 6.65
C LYS A 146 -0.91 -14.46 5.72
N ILE A 147 -2.02 -13.88 6.17
CA ILE A 147 -3.26 -13.77 5.37
C ILE A 147 -3.00 -12.95 4.11
N LEU A 148 -2.36 -11.78 4.25
CA LEU A 148 -2.03 -10.91 3.13
C LEU A 148 -1.07 -11.61 2.15
N THR A 149 -0.03 -12.26 2.66
CA THR A 149 0.92 -13.01 1.84
C THR A 149 0.22 -14.09 1.01
N HIS A 150 -0.64 -14.91 1.63
CA HIS A 150 -1.41 -15.91 0.91
C HIS A 150 -2.29 -15.27 -0.18
N PHE A 151 -2.98 -14.19 0.18
CA PHE A 151 -3.86 -13.47 -0.74
C PHE A 151 -3.11 -12.89 -1.94
N TYR A 152 -1.91 -12.34 -1.73
CA TYR A 152 -1.07 -11.78 -2.79
C TYR A 152 -0.53 -12.88 -3.70
N LEU A 153 -0.09 -14.00 -3.15
CA LEU A 153 0.43 -15.12 -3.94
C LEU A 153 -0.66 -15.80 -4.78
N GLU A 154 -1.90 -15.82 -4.29
CA GLU A 154 -3.01 -16.48 -4.98
C GLU A 154 -3.62 -15.61 -6.09
N PHE A 155 -3.83 -14.32 -5.84
CA PHE A 155 -4.57 -13.45 -6.76
C PHE A 155 -3.73 -12.32 -7.37
N GLY A 156 -2.58 -12.04 -6.80
CA GLY A 156 -1.70 -10.95 -7.21
C GLY A 156 -0.94 -11.25 -8.50
N ARG A 157 -0.69 -10.21 -9.28
CA ARG A 157 0.23 -10.22 -10.41
C ARG A 157 1.42 -9.32 -10.09
N THR A 158 2.62 -9.78 -10.43
CA THR A 158 3.84 -9.00 -10.17
C THR A 158 4.42 -8.45 -11.46
N PHE A 159 4.91 -7.21 -11.40
CA PHE A 159 5.56 -6.54 -12.52
C PHE A 159 6.89 -5.95 -12.07
N ASN A 160 7.86 -5.92 -12.98
CA ASN A 160 9.08 -5.13 -12.76
C ASN A 160 8.71 -3.63 -12.68
N PRO A 161 9.26 -2.86 -11.71
CA PRO A 161 8.87 -1.47 -11.51
C PRO A 161 9.09 -0.56 -12.72
N ASP A 162 10.29 -0.59 -13.29
CA ASP A 162 10.66 0.28 -14.41
C ASP A 162 9.82 -0.04 -15.65
N ALA A 163 9.72 -1.32 -16.00
CA ALA A 163 8.93 -1.76 -17.15
C ALA A 163 7.44 -1.40 -17.00
N TRP A 164 6.89 -1.51 -15.79
CA TRP A 164 5.50 -1.14 -15.56
C TRP A 164 5.29 0.37 -15.67
N LEU A 165 6.18 1.18 -15.10
CA LEU A 165 6.11 2.64 -15.20
C LEU A 165 6.18 3.12 -16.65
N GLU A 166 7.13 2.61 -17.43
CA GLU A 166 7.28 2.97 -18.84
C GLU A 166 6.02 2.66 -19.67
N MET A 167 5.42 1.48 -19.44
CA MET A 167 4.22 1.06 -20.17
C MET A 167 2.97 1.84 -19.79
N ASN A 168 2.84 2.22 -18.50
CA ASN A 168 1.58 2.74 -17.95
C ASN A 168 1.58 4.26 -17.72
N TYR A 169 2.71 4.94 -17.94
CA TYR A 169 2.87 6.38 -17.69
C TYR A 169 1.80 7.24 -18.38
N HIS A 170 1.53 6.95 -19.66
CA HIS A 170 0.57 7.72 -20.46
C HIS A 170 -0.90 7.36 -20.18
N GLU A 171 -1.15 6.30 -19.43
CA GLU A 171 -2.50 5.80 -19.09
C GLU A 171 -2.92 6.18 -17.67
N ALA A 172 -2.13 7.01 -16.98
CA ALA A 172 -2.43 7.47 -15.64
C ALA A 172 -3.70 8.33 -15.61
N PHE A 173 -4.59 8.04 -14.67
CA PHE A 173 -5.77 8.88 -14.40
C PHE A 173 -5.42 10.06 -13.48
N VAL A 174 -6.25 11.11 -13.53
CA VAL A 174 -6.22 12.20 -12.53
C VAL A 174 -6.77 11.69 -11.20
N ASP A 175 -6.07 11.98 -10.11
CA ASP A 175 -6.28 11.35 -8.79
C ASP A 175 -7.68 11.54 -8.21
N ASP A 176 -8.24 12.74 -8.38
CA ASP A 176 -9.54 13.14 -7.86
C ASP A 176 -10.71 12.71 -8.76
N GLN A 177 -10.43 12.15 -9.94
CA GLN A 177 -11.46 11.68 -10.86
C GLN A 177 -11.70 10.19 -10.67
N GLU A 178 -12.94 9.79 -10.40
CA GLU A 178 -13.31 8.39 -10.15
C GLU A 178 -13.37 7.50 -11.41
N GLU A 179 -12.87 7.99 -12.55
CA GLU A 179 -12.88 7.27 -13.82
C GLU A 179 -12.07 5.96 -13.74
N TRP A 180 -10.99 5.94 -12.97
CA TRP A 180 -10.21 4.74 -12.69
C TRP A 180 -11.00 3.62 -12.01
N MET A 181 -12.18 3.88 -11.40
CA MET A 181 -13.05 2.81 -10.87
C MET A 181 -13.81 2.04 -11.95
N ARG A 182 -13.74 2.46 -13.20
CA ARG A 182 -14.36 1.77 -14.34
C ARG A 182 -13.40 0.83 -15.07
N HIS A 183 -12.16 0.75 -14.62
CA HIS A 183 -11.03 0.03 -15.25
C HIS A 183 -10.26 -0.81 -14.21
#